data_AF-A0A2V9TH38-F1
#
_entry.id   AF-A0A2V9TH38-F1
#
_cell.length_a   1.000
_cell.length_b   1.000
_cell.length_c   1.000
_cell.angle_alpha   90.00
_cell.angle_beta   90.00
_cell.angle_gamma   90.00
#
_symmetry.space_group_name_H-M   'P 1'
#
loop_
_entity.id
_entity.type
_entity.pdbx_description
1 polymer ?
#
loop_
_entity_poly.entity_id
_entity_poly.type
_entity_poly.pdbx_seq_one_letter_code
_entity_poly.pdbx_strand_id
1 'polypeptide(L)'
;RSLTRGTGAAIALAHHGSMMCRASVGSSAPALGSRLDVNSGFSGECVRGGLPLRCDDTENDPRVDIDRCRQLAIRSILAAPIQYEREIIGLLEVFSTAPFAFDEGDVAVVERLAQTVVLTVSHSSAFTSR
;
A
#
# COMPACT_ATOMS: atom_id res chain seq x y z
N ARG A 1 -4.65 11.79 -15.87
CA ARG A 1 -3.80 10.75 -16.51
C ARG A 1 -3.15 9.98 -15.36
N SER A 2 -3.37 8.67 -15.24
CA SER A 2 -2.77 7.87 -14.16
C SER A 2 -1.28 7.64 -14.42
N LEU A 3 -0.46 7.60 -13.36
CA LEU A 3 0.99 7.35 -13.45
C LEU A 3 1.32 5.86 -13.57
N THR A 4 0.38 4.98 -13.18
CA THR A 4 0.46 3.52 -13.30
C THR A 4 -0.81 2.98 -13.95
N ARG A 5 -0.83 1.68 -14.26
CA ARG A 5 -2.01 0.94 -14.76
C ARG A 5 -3.00 0.51 -13.66
N GLY A 6 -2.86 1.03 -12.45
CA GLY A 6 -3.73 0.69 -11.32
C GLY A 6 -5.16 1.21 -11.47
N THR A 7 -6.12 0.43 -10.96
CA THR A 7 -7.54 0.77 -10.84
C THR A 7 -7.91 1.33 -9.47
N GLY A 8 -7.01 1.23 -8.49
CA GLY A 8 -7.15 1.83 -7.18
C GLY A 8 -5.80 1.97 -6.46
N ALA A 9 -5.78 2.77 -5.41
CA ALA A 9 -4.62 2.94 -4.56
C ALA A 9 -5.03 3.30 -3.13
N ALA A 10 -4.18 2.97 -2.16
CA ALA A 10 -4.39 3.34 -0.77
C ALA A 10 -3.07 3.71 -0.08
N ILE A 11 -3.18 4.60 0.89
CA ILE A 11 -2.10 4.91 1.83
C ILE A 11 -2.55 4.46 3.21
N ALA A 12 -1.76 3.60 3.84
CA ALA A 12 -1.92 3.23 5.24
C ALA A 12 -0.80 3.86 6.07
N LEU A 13 -1.13 4.49 7.19
CA LEU A 13 -0.16 5.12 8.09
C LEU A 13 -0.26 4.52 9.49
N ALA A 14 0.87 4.45 10.19
CA ALA A 14 0.93 4.03 11.58
C ALA A 14 0.25 5.08 12.49
N HIS A 15 -0.60 4.62 13.40
CA HIS A 15 -1.27 5.42 14.42
C HIS A 15 -1.61 4.56 15.65
N HIS A 16 -1.14 4.99 16.83
CA HIS A 16 -1.34 4.29 18.12
C HIS A 16 -1.09 2.78 18.07
N GLY A 17 0.01 2.35 17.43
CA GLY A 17 0.38 0.92 17.35
C GLY A 17 -0.42 0.09 16.35
N SER A 18 -1.18 0.73 15.46
CA SER A 18 -1.88 0.06 14.35
C SER A 18 -1.64 0.78 13.04
N MET A 19 -1.62 0.06 11.92
CA MET A 19 -1.54 0.66 10.59
C MET A 19 -2.96 0.76 10.01
N MET A 20 -3.37 1.97 9.63
CA MET A 20 -4.74 2.25 9.18
C MET A 20 -4.75 2.94 7.83
N CYS A 21 -5.70 2.57 6.97
CA CYS A 21 -5.96 3.26 5.71
C CYS A 21 -6.39 4.71 5.97
N ARG A 22 -5.60 5.68 5.51
CA ARG A 22 -5.82 7.12 5.67
C ARG A 22 -6.17 7.83 4.37
N ALA A 23 -5.80 7.24 3.23
CA ALA A 23 -6.23 7.68 1.91
C ALA A 23 -6.56 6.45 1.06
N SER A 24 -7.57 6.59 0.21
CA SER A 24 -8.03 5.52 -0.68
C SER A 24 -8.67 6.13 -1.92
N VAL A 25 -8.47 5.50 -3.07
CA VAL A 25 -9.06 5.89 -4.35
C VAL A 25 -9.29 4.65 -5.22
N GLY A 26 -10.37 4.68 -6.00
CA GLY A 26 -10.74 3.58 -6.89
C GLY A 26 -11.56 2.50 -6.19
N SER A 27 -12.24 1.67 -6.98
CA SER A 27 -13.20 0.66 -6.49
C SER A 27 -12.53 -0.56 -5.85
N SER A 28 -11.26 -0.81 -6.17
CA SER A 28 -10.49 -1.95 -5.68
C SER A 28 -9.63 -1.61 -4.45
N ALA A 29 -9.76 -0.40 -3.90
CA ALA A 29 -9.01 0.03 -2.73
C ALA A 29 -9.82 -0.17 -1.44
N PRO A 30 -9.18 -0.47 -0.29
CA PRO A 30 -9.87 -0.63 0.98
C PRO A 30 -10.55 0.67 1.43
N ALA A 31 -11.60 0.55 2.26
CA ALA A 31 -12.28 1.70 2.84
C ALA A 31 -11.36 2.46 3.82
N LEU A 32 -11.56 3.79 3.92
CA LEU A 32 -10.88 4.61 4.92
C LEU A 32 -11.14 4.07 6.34
N GLY A 33 -10.09 4.09 7.17
CA GLY A 33 -10.15 3.54 8.53
C GLY A 33 -9.97 2.02 8.61
N SER A 34 -9.94 1.30 7.48
CA SER A 34 -9.60 -0.13 7.48
C SER A 34 -8.24 -0.36 8.13
N ARG A 35 -8.17 -1.33 9.04
CA ARG A 35 -6.91 -1.74 9.66
C ARG A 35 -6.15 -2.66 8.71
N LEU A 36 -4.85 -2.40 8.59
CA LEU A 36 -3.89 -3.32 7.99
C LEU A 36 -3.23 -4.14 9.11
N ASP A 37 -3.21 -5.46 8.96
CA ASP A 37 -2.38 -6.31 9.81
C ASP A 37 -0.95 -6.35 9.26
N VAL A 38 -0.03 -5.69 9.96
CA VAL A 38 1.38 -5.64 9.60
C VAL A 38 2.15 -6.92 9.95
N ASN A 39 1.53 -7.87 10.66
CA ASN A 39 2.16 -9.12 11.07
C ASN A 39 1.87 -10.29 10.12
N SER A 40 0.99 -10.10 9.14
CA SER A 40 0.58 -11.13 8.19
C SER A 40 0.43 -10.59 6.77
N GLY A 41 0.34 -11.50 5.81
CA GLY A 41 0.03 -11.19 4.42
C GLY A 41 1.09 -10.39 3.66
N PHE A 42 0.81 -10.18 2.37
CA PHE A 42 1.66 -9.50 1.40
C PHE A 42 2.00 -8.06 1.81
N SER A 43 0.99 -7.29 2.21
CA SER A 43 1.15 -5.91 2.65
C SER A 43 2.01 -5.82 3.93
N GLY A 44 1.82 -6.74 4.88
CA GLY A 44 2.63 -6.83 6.09
C GLY A 44 4.08 -7.26 5.80
N GLU A 45 4.29 -8.16 4.83
CA GLU A 45 5.63 -8.54 4.37
C GLU A 45 6.40 -7.34 3.81
N CYS A 46 5.74 -6.48 3.02
CA CYS A 46 6.33 -5.24 2.51
C CYS A 46 6.78 -4.32 3.66
N VAL A 47 5.91 -4.13 4.66
CA VAL A 47 6.21 -3.31 5.85
C VAL A 47 7.38 -3.88 6.65
N ARG A 48 7.37 -5.18 6.95
CA ARG A 48 8.42 -5.83 7.75
C ARG A 48 9.76 -5.92 7.02
N GLY A 49 9.72 -6.13 5.70
CA GLY A 49 10.91 -6.20 4.86
C GLY A 49 11.52 -4.85 4.54
N GLY A 50 10.74 -3.76 4.60
CA GLY A 50 11.19 -2.42 4.24
C GLY A 50 11.57 -2.28 2.76
N LEU A 51 11.01 -3.15 1.90
CA LEU A 51 11.29 -3.18 0.46
C LEU A 51 9.97 -3.22 -0.32
N PRO A 52 9.92 -2.60 -1.52
CA PRO A 52 8.75 -2.69 -2.38
C PRO A 52 8.51 -4.13 -2.84
N LEU A 53 7.24 -4.53 -2.92
CA LEU A 53 6.81 -5.85 -3.38
C LEU A 53 5.81 -5.73 -4.53
N ARG A 54 5.84 -6.72 -5.41
CA ARG A 54 4.86 -6.92 -6.49
C ARG A 54 4.22 -8.29 -6.38
N CYS A 55 2.90 -8.30 -6.52
CA CYS A 55 2.08 -9.49 -6.71
C CYS A 55 1.52 -9.43 -8.12
N ASP A 56 1.96 -10.34 -8.99
CA ASP A 56 1.55 -10.38 -10.38
C ASP A 56 0.15 -11.00 -10.57
N ASP A 57 -0.22 -12.01 -9.76
CA ASP A 57 -1.58 -12.54 -9.74
C ASP A 57 -1.96 -13.00 -8.32
N THR A 58 -2.96 -12.36 -7.72
CA THR A 58 -3.44 -12.71 -6.37
C THR A 58 -4.02 -14.11 -6.26
N GLU A 59 -4.43 -14.70 -7.38
CA GLU A 59 -4.93 -16.09 -7.40
C GLU A 59 -3.80 -17.12 -7.22
N ASN A 60 -2.53 -16.72 -7.44
CA ASN A 60 -1.37 -17.61 -7.41
C ASN A 60 -0.31 -17.20 -6.36
N ASP A 61 -0.53 -16.10 -5.63
CA ASP A 61 0.42 -15.61 -4.64
C ASP A 61 -0.01 -16.04 -3.23
N PRO A 62 0.72 -16.97 -2.57
CA PRO A 62 0.34 -17.47 -1.25
C PRO A 62 0.48 -16.43 -0.14
N ARG A 63 1.06 -15.26 -0.42
CA ARG A 63 1.21 -14.17 0.55
C ARG A 63 -0.08 -13.36 0.68
N VAL A 64 -1.02 -13.44 -0.25
CA VAL A 64 -2.25 -12.64 -0.19
C VAL A 64 -3.39 -13.36 0.54
N ASP A 65 -4.30 -12.59 1.12
CA ASP A 65 -5.63 -13.08 1.47
C ASP A 65 -6.48 -13.10 0.19
N ILE A 66 -6.59 -14.27 -0.43
CA ILE A 66 -7.27 -14.46 -1.71
C ILE A 66 -8.77 -14.10 -1.63
N ASP A 67 -9.43 -14.38 -0.51
CA ASP A 67 -10.86 -14.12 -0.36
C ASP A 67 -11.11 -12.61 -0.28
N ARG A 68 -10.27 -11.87 0.45
CA ARG A 68 -10.31 -10.41 0.48
C ARG A 68 -9.99 -9.79 -0.88
N CYS A 69 -9.00 -10.34 -1.60
CA CYS A 69 -8.67 -9.86 -2.95
C CYS A 69 -9.85 -10.02 -3.90
N ARG A 70 -10.52 -11.19 -3.88
CA ARG A 70 -11.72 -11.46 -4.69
C ARG A 70 -12.88 -10.52 -4.36
N GLN A 71 -13.13 -10.24 -3.08
CA GLN A 71 -14.18 -9.30 -2.65
C GLN A 71 -13.97 -7.88 -3.20
N LEU A 72 -12.71 -7.45 -3.33
CA LEU A 72 -12.32 -6.14 -3.86
C LEU A 72 -11.99 -6.17 -5.37
N ALA A 73 -12.20 -7.32 -6.03
CA ALA A 73 -11.82 -7.59 -7.41
C ALA A 73 -10.34 -7.30 -7.73
N ILE A 74 -9.45 -7.38 -6.74
CA ILE A 74 -8.00 -7.19 -6.91
C ILE A 74 -7.42 -8.44 -7.55
N ARG A 75 -6.61 -8.25 -8.60
CA ARG A 75 -5.89 -9.31 -9.31
C ARG A 75 -4.38 -9.11 -9.36
N SER A 76 -3.88 -7.91 -9.14
CA SER A 76 -2.45 -7.66 -8.93
C SER A 76 -2.24 -6.47 -7.99
N ILE A 77 -1.09 -6.44 -7.32
CA ILE A 77 -0.77 -5.49 -6.25
C ILE A 77 0.67 -5.00 -6.39
N LEU A 78 0.88 -3.69 -6.25
CA LEU A 78 2.17 -3.10 -5.88
C LEU A 78 2.07 -2.55 -4.47
N ALA A 79 3.07 -2.83 -3.65
CA ALA A 79 3.21 -2.27 -2.32
C ALA A 79 4.59 -1.65 -2.18
N ALA A 80 4.67 -0.44 -1.65
CA ALA A 80 5.94 0.21 -1.31
C ALA A 80 5.86 0.78 0.11
N PRO A 81 6.88 0.55 0.94
CA PRO A 81 6.88 1.09 2.29
C PRO A 81 7.10 2.60 2.26
N ILE A 82 6.43 3.30 3.17
CA ILE A 82 6.66 4.72 3.42
C ILE A 82 7.63 4.81 4.59
N GLN A 83 8.87 5.19 4.30
CA GLN A 83 9.95 5.26 5.27
C GLN A 83 10.30 6.71 5.60
N TYR A 84 10.35 7.03 6.89
CA TYR A 84 10.92 8.28 7.39
C TYR A 84 12.17 7.95 8.20
N GLU A 85 13.30 8.51 7.78
CA GLU A 85 14.63 8.17 8.32
C GLU A 85 14.88 6.65 8.30
N ARG A 86 14.91 6.00 9.48
CA ARG A 86 15.15 4.56 9.64
C ARG A 86 13.88 3.78 10.00
N GLU A 87 12.72 4.44 10.03
CA GLU A 87 11.47 3.84 10.49
C GLU A 87 10.43 3.77 9.36
N ILE A 88 9.73 2.64 9.28
CA ILE A 88 8.60 2.45 8.36
C ILE A 88 7.35 3.04 9.04
N ILE A 89 6.88 4.16 8.54
CA ILE A 89 5.74 4.91 9.10
C ILE A 89 4.43 4.62 8.37
N GLY A 90 4.48 3.90 7.25
CA GLY A 90 3.30 3.57 6.46
C GLY A 90 3.58 2.68 5.26
N LEU A 91 2.56 2.56 4.43
CA LEU A 91 2.52 1.73 3.23
C LEU A 91 1.72 2.45 2.15
N LEU A 92 2.25 2.49 0.93
CA LEU A 92 1.53 2.88 -0.28
C LEU A 92 1.24 1.62 -1.09
N GLU A 93 -0.02 1.39 -1.43
CA GLU A 93 -0.43 0.27 -2.28
C GLU A 93 -1.17 0.75 -3.52
N VAL A 94 -0.92 0.08 -4.64
CA VAL A 94 -1.63 0.25 -5.90
C VAL A 94 -2.20 -1.09 -6.31
N PHE A 95 -3.47 -1.10 -6.68
CA PHE A 95 -4.23 -2.30 -7.01
C PHE A 95 -4.69 -2.26 -8.47
N SER A 96 -4.81 -3.43 -9.09
CA SER A 96 -5.46 -3.57 -10.40
C SER A 96 -6.44 -4.73 -10.39
N THR A 97 -7.54 -4.59 -11.13
CA THR A 97 -8.48 -5.69 -11.40
C THR A 97 -8.00 -6.65 -12.49
N ALA A 98 -6.85 -6.37 -13.12
CA ALA A 98 -6.20 -7.27 -14.07
C ALA A 98 -4.95 -7.91 -13.44
N PRO A 99 -4.67 -9.20 -13.72
CA PRO A 99 -3.38 -9.80 -13.36
C PRO A 99 -2.27 -9.23 -14.26
N PHE A 100 -1.02 -9.30 -13.80
CA PHE A 100 0.18 -8.83 -14.49
C PHE A 100 0.10 -7.37 -14.95
N ALA A 101 -0.60 -6.52 -14.20
CA ALA A 101 -0.83 -5.13 -14.59
C ALA A 101 0.39 -4.24 -14.40
N PHE A 102 1.39 -4.68 -13.65
CA PHE A 102 2.50 -3.85 -13.21
C PHE A 102 3.84 -4.38 -13.71
N ASP A 103 4.74 -3.47 -14.08
CA ASP A 103 6.13 -3.78 -14.43
C ASP A 103 7.13 -3.10 -13.46
N GLU A 104 8.43 -3.33 -13.68
CA GLU A 104 9.50 -2.73 -12.88
C GLU A 104 9.50 -1.18 -12.93
N GLY A 105 9.00 -0.60 -14.02
CA GLY A 105 8.83 0.84 -14.13
C GLY A 105 7.77 1.37 -13.18
N ASP A 106 6.64 0.66 -13.06
CA ASP A 106 5.61 0.96 -12.07
C ASP A 106 6.14 0.83 -10.63
N VAL A 107 6.94 -0.21 -10.34
CA VAL A 107 7.57 -0.39 -9.02
C VAL A 107 8.40 0.83 -8.65
N ALA A 108 9.30 1.26 -9.55
CA ALA A 108 10.15 2.43 -9.33
C ALA A 108 9.35 3.74 -9.18
N VAL A 109 8.21 3.87 -9.85
CA VAL A 109 7.31 5.02 -9.68
C VAL A 109 6.67 5.01 -8.29
N VAL A 110 6.09 3.88 -7.88
CA VAL A 110 5.41 3.75 -6.58
C VAL A 110 6.39 3.95 -5.43
N GLU A 111 7.62 3.44 -5.54
CA GLU A 111 8.67 3.66 -4.55
C GLU A 111 9.02 5.15 -4.38
N ARG A 112 9.21 5.89 -5.47
CA ARG A 112 9.47 7.34 -5.41
C ARG A 112 8.27 8.12 -4.85
N LEU A 113 7.05 7.70 -5.19
CA LEU A 113 5.84 8.30 -4.61
C LEU A 113 5.78 8.07 -3.11
N ALA A 114 6.08 6.86 -2.62
CA ALA A 114 6.12 6.55 -1.19
C ALA A 114 7.12 7.44 -0.45
N GLN A 115 8.30 7.71 -1.03
CA GLN A 115 9.29 8.65 -0.48
C GLN A 115 8.76 10.10 -0.44
N THR A 116 7.89 10.49 -1.37
CA THR A 116 7.32 11.86 -1.43
C THR A 116 6.19 12.06 -0.41
N VAL A 117 5.41 11.01 -0.10
CA VAL A 117 4.29 11.08 0.88
C VAL A 117 4.78 11.56 2.25
N VAL A 118 5.97 11.13 2.64
CA VAL A 118 6.65 11.53 3.89
C VAL A 118 6.66 13.04 4.07
N LEU A 119 6.98 13.80 3.01
CA LEU A 119 7.12 15.25 3.08
C LEU A 119 5.79 15.97 3.35
N THR A 120 4.66 15.34 2.99
CA THR A 120 3.33 15.92 3.18
C THR A 120 2.74 15.55 4.55
N VAL A 121 3.00 14.33 5.01
CA VAL A 121 2.57 13.87 6.34
C VAL A 121 3.32 14.61 7.45
N SER A 122 4.62 14.87 7.27
CA SER A 122 5.43 15.63 8.25
C SER A 122 5.07 17.12 8.34
N HIS A 123 4.42 17.68 7.32
CA HIS A 123 3.98 19.09 7.31
C HIS A 123 2.62 19.32 7.98
N SER A 124 1.83 18.27 8.23
CA SER A 124 0.59 18.35 8.99
C SER A 124 0.84 18.06 10.47
N SER A 125 1.69 18.87 11.10
CA SER A 125 1.83 18.95 12.56
C SER A 125 0.56 19.54 13.20
N ALA A 126 -0.54 18.79 13.10
CA ALA A 126 -1.54 18.68 14.14
C ALA A 126 -1.41 17.32 14.85
N PHE A 127 -0.19 16.78 14.94
CA PHE A 127 0.13 15.75 15.93
C PHE A 127 0.34 16.43 17.28
N THR A 128 -0.75 16.95 17.83
CA THR A 128 -0.83 17.36 19.24
C THR A 128 -1.73 16.36 19.94
N SER A 129 -1.15 15.50 20.77
CA SER A 129 -1.33 15.60 22.22
C SER A 129 -0.80 14.33 22.90
N ARG A 130 0.15 14.57 23.82
CA ARG A 130 0.40 13.93 25.12
C ARG A 130 0.14 12.44 25.27
#